data_AF-A0AAF1B034-F1
#
_entry.id   AF-A0AAF1B034-F1
#
_cell.length_a   1.000
_cell.length_b   1.000
_cell.length_c   1.000
_cell.angle_alpha   90.00
_cell.angle_beta   90.00
_cell.angle_gamma   90.00
#
_symmetry.space_group_name_H-M   'P 1'
#
loop_
_entity.id
_entity.type
_entity.pdbx_description
1 polymer ?
#
loop_
_entity_poly.entity_id
_entity_poly.type
_entity_poly.pdbx_seq_one_letter_code
_entity_poly.pdbx_strand_id
1 'polypeptide(L)'
;MTDPVYSNLETNKVKETKRLVSELCRHVYTLGWVSGTGGSITIRVHDNATSRSSQLIVMSPSGVQKDKVDPDDMFVLSSDGCILCKPNTKVYPHKPPKCTDCAPIFLKAYEMRNAGAVIHSHGIEACLVTMIHPLSKEFRITHMEMIKGIEGHGYHDELVVPIIENTAYEGELTESFTKAIEAYPKTTAVLVRNHGVYIWGETWISAKTQAECYHYLFDASIKMHQLGLDRFSTGHDPYPSSGVCRCMKNGCAMRKKTIGFGCRSILLDIEGTATSLPTKFLPSNTSKSMVNHFIGLFDTNPVLKSAFETSELVGVMSNEMPEILGRWHASGIKVYLYSSSSRGAQRLLFSNSRHGDLRKYICGYFDTTTGGKTEPKSYLEILQTVGIDKPEELLLVTSDMEAAMTARAVGLEVVIILRPGNAPLPGSHNFKTTESLLQI
;
A
#
# COMPACT_ATOMS: atom_id res chain seq x y z
N MET A 1 -57.96 9.10 -5.38
CA MET A 1 -56.87 9.05 -6.39
C MET A 1 -55.59 8.82 -5.62
N THR A 2 -55.08 7.59 -5.64
CA THR A 2 -53.79 7.24 -5.02
C THR A 2 -52.68 7.78 -5.91
N ASP A 3 -51.81 8.62 -5.36
CA ASP A 3 -50.65 9.19 -6.06
C ASP A 3 -49.86 8.06 -6.76
N PRO A 4 -49.56 8.14 -8.08
CA PRO A 4 -48.80 7.10 -8.80
C PRO A 4 -47.41 6.80 -8.17
N VAL A 5 -46.91 7.69 -7.32
CA VAL A 5 -45.70 7.49 -6.51
C VAL A 5 -45.85 6.34 -5.51
N TYR A 6 -47.05 6.13 -4.92
CA TYR A 6 -47.27 5.08 -3.91
C TYR A 6 -47.47 3.68 -4.52
N SER A 7 -47.94 3.55 -5.76
CA SER A 7 -48.09 2.23 -6.42
C SER A 7 -46.75 1.56 -6.75
N ASN A 8 -45.65 2.32 -6.74
CA ASN A 8 -44.31 1.83 -7.11
C ASN A 8 -43.44 1.31 -5.94
N LEU A 9 -43.85 1.53 -4.68
CA LEU A 9 -43.05 1.21 -3.49
C LEU A 9 -42.87 -0.29 -3.23
N GLU A 10 -43.82 -1.10 -3.69
CA GLU A 10 -43.89 -2.56 -3.49
C GLU A 10 -43.36 -3.36 -4.70
N THR A 11 -42.85 -2.66 -5.72
CA THR A 11 -42.40 -3.30 -6.97
C THR A 11 -41.24 -4.26 -6.73
N ASN A 12 -41.15 -5.28 -7.58
CA ASN A 12 -40.03 -6.23 -7.56
C ASN A 12 -38.67 -5.53 -7.65
N LYS A 13 -38.58 -4.40 -8.37
CA LYS A 13 -37.35 -3.62 -8.52
C LYS A 13 -36.89 -2.95 -7.22
N VAL A 14 -37.82 -2.39 -6.44
CA VAL A 14 -37.50 -1.84 -5.12
C VAL A 14 -37.04 -2.96 -4.18
N LYS A 15 -37.73 -4.10 -4.17
CA LYS A 15 -37.37 -5.27 -3.34
C LYS A 15 -35.99 -5.84 -3.70
N GLU A 16 -35.69 -5.98 -4.99
CA GLU A 16 -34.36 -6.37 -5.50
C GLU A 16 -33.28 -5.37 -5.06
N THR A 17 -33.56 -4.07 -5.18
CA THR A 17 -32.60 -3.02 -4.79
C THR A 17 -32.34 -3.03 -3.29
N LYS A 18 -33.36 -3.24 -2.45
CA LYS A 18 -33.20 -3.38 -0.99
C LYS A 18 -32.29 -4.57 -0.63
N ARG A 19 -32.47 -5.72 -1.30
CA ARG A 19 -31.59 -6.89 -1.13
C ARG A 19 -30.16 -6.58 -1.54
N LEU A 20 -29.97 -5.93 -2.67
CA LEU A 20 -28.66 -5.53 -3.15
C LEU A 20 -27.95 -4.58 -2.18
N VAL A 21 -28.62 -3.54 -1.66
CA VAL A 21 -28.02 -2.62 -0.67
C VAL A 21 -27.63 -3.39 0.60
N SER A 22 -28.46 -4.33 1.06
CA SER A 22 -28.17 -5.19 2.22
C SER A 22 -26.94 -6.08 1.99
N GLU A 23 -26.84 -6.71 0.81
CA GLU A 23 -25.67 -7.52 0.42
C GLU A 23 -24.40 -6.68 0.30
N LEU A 24 -24.48 -5.50 -0.30
CA LEU A 24 -23.35 -4.59 -0.40
C LEU A 24 -22.88 -4.13 0.98
N CYS A 25 -23.79 -3.76 1.88
CA CYS A 25 -23.43 -3.39 3.26
C CYS A 25 -22.66 -4.51 3.96
N ARG A 26 -23.12 -5.77 3.83
CA ARG A 26 -22.39 -6.94 4.33
C ARG A 26 -21.00 -7.07 3.72
N HIS A 27 -20.90 -6.95 2.40
CA HIS A 27 -19.63 -7.07 1.71
C HIS A 27 -18.64 -5.99 2.16
N VAL A 28 -19.01 -4.71 2.09
CA VAL A 28 -18.10 -3.61 2.44
C VAL A 28 -17.78 -3.56 3.94
N TYR A 29 -18.62 -4.14 4.80
CA TYR A 29 -18.28 -4.37 6.20
C TYR A 29 -17.09 -5.32 6.35
N THR A 30 -17.04 -6.41 5.58
CA THR A 30 -15.90 -7.35 5.61
C THR A 30 -14.58 -6.71 5.14
N LEU A 31 -14.67 -5.63 4.36
CA LEU A 31 -13.52 -4.82 3.93
C LEU A 31 -13.14 -3.73 4.95
N GLY A 32 -13.90 -3.58 6.04
CA GLY A 32 -13.67 -2.60 7.10
C GLY A 32 -14.25 -1.19 6.83
N TRP A 33 -14.90 -0.97 5.70
CA TRP A 33 -15.33 0.36 5.23
C TRP A 33 -16.51 0.96 6.00
N VAL A 34 -17.33 0.13 6.64
CA VAL A 34 -18.58 0.56 7.32
C VAL A 34 -18.66 0.00 8.75
N SER A 35 -17.50 0.00 9.43
CA SER A 35 -17.35 -0.51 10.79
C SER A 35 -18.04 0.40 11.82
N GLY A 36 -18.42 -0.16 12.98
CA GLY A 36 -18.91 0.65 14.12
C GLY A 36 -20.19 1.44 13.84
N THR A 37 -21.07 0.95 12.94
CA THR A 37 -22.28 1.63 12.42
C THR A 37 -22.03 2.80 11.46
N GLY A 38 -20.77 3.19 11.27
CA GLY A 38 -20.34 4.23 10.34
C GLY A 38 -20.51 3.84 8.88
N GLY A 39 -20.40 4.82 8.00
CA GLY A 39 -20.64 4.67 6.57
C GLY A 39 -22.11 4.36 6.22
N SER A 40 -22.41 4.43 4.93
CA SER A 40 -23.77 4.24 4.41
C SER A 40 -23.75 3.99 2.90
N ILE A 41 -24.76 3.29 2.38
CA ILE A 41 -24.90 3.02 0.95
C ILE A 41 -26.30 3.45 0.50
N THR A 42 -26.38 4.03 -0.69
CA THR A 42 -27.64 4.39 -1.34
C THR A 42 -27.61 4.02 -2.81
N ILE A 43 -28.73 3.54 -3.34
CA ILE A 43 -28.88 3.12 -4.74
C ILE A 43 -30.19 3.68 -5.29
N ARG A 44 -30.11 4.33 -6.46
CA ARG A 44 -31.26 4.69 -7.27
C ARG A 44 -31.83 3.42 -7.90
N VAL A 45 -33.11 3.16 -7.70
CA VAL A 45 -33.80 1.99 -8.22
C VAL A 45 -33.81 2.06 -9.74
N HIS A 46 -33.10 1.12 -10.37
CA HIS A 46 -33.02 1.06 -11.83
C HIS A 46 -34.28 0.43 -12.41
N ASP A 47 -35.09 1.25 -13.08
CA ASP A 47 -36.29 0.82 -13.79
C ASP A 47 -36.35 1.52 -15.15
N ASN A 48 -36.29 0.73 -16.22
CA ASN A 48 -36.31 1.23 -17.61
C ASN A 48 -37.65 1.88 -17.99
N ALA A 49 -38.74 1.56 -17.27
CA ALA A 49 -40.05 2.15 -17.51
C ALA A 49 -40.18 3.54 -16.89
N THR A 50 -39.26 3.95 -16.01
CA THR A 50 -39.33 5.19 -15.24
C THR A 50 -38.16 6.10 -15.59
N SER A 51 -38.44 7.37 -15.89
CA SER A 51 -37.40 8.39 -16.08
C SER A 51 -36.47 8.46 -14.87
N ARG A 52 -35.17 8.62 -15.10
CA ARG A 52 -34.14 8.70 -14.04
C ARG A 52 -34.44 9.80 -13.00
N SER A 53 -35.03 10.91 -13.44
CA SER A 53 -35.46 12.02 -12.58
C SER A 53 -36.64 11.68 -11.67
N SER A 54 -37.34 10.56 -11.90
CA SER A 54 -38.48 10.08 -11.11
C SER A 54 -38.20 8.73 -10.43
N GLN A 55 -37.00 8.16 -10.63
CA GLN A 55 -36.62 6.91 -10.01
C GLN A 55 -36.44 7.08 -8.49
N LEU A 56 -36.97 6.11 -7.76
CA LEU A 56 -36.87 6.02 -6.30
C LEU A 56 -35.43 5.78 -5.86
N ILE A 57 -35.14 6.12 -4.61
CA ILE A 57 -33.83 5.94 -3.99
C ILE A 57 -34.00 5.01 -2.78
N VAL A 58 -33.22 3.93 -2.73
CA VAL A 58 -33.13 3.04 -1.57
C VAL A 58 -31.91 3.42 -0.75
N MET A 59 -32.11 3.62 0.55
CA MET A 59 -31.09 4.16 1.44
C MET A 59 -30.92 3.31 2.69
N SER A 60 -29.66 3.02 3.05
CA SER A 60 -29.36 2.27 4.26
C SER A 60 -29.62 3.09 5.53
N PRO A 61 -30.10 2.46 6.61
CA PRO A 61 -30.35 3.13 7.89
C PRO A 61 -29.08 3.59 8.64
N SER A 62 -29.23 4.65 9.43
CA SER A 62 -28.22 5.13 10.39
C SER A 62 -28.19 4.29 11.66
N GLY A 63 -27.01 4.23 12.31
CA GLY A 63 -26.87 3.72 13.68
C GLY A 63 -27.16 2.22 13.86
N VAL A 64 -27.19 1.45 12.76
CA VAL A 64 -27.33 -0.01 12.80
C VAL A 64 -26.04 -0.70 12.34
N GLN A 65 -25.84 -1.93 12.81
CA GLN A 65 -24.74 -2.78 12.37
C GLN A 65 -24.90 -3.12 10.89
N LYS A 66 -23.99 -2.63 10.05
CA LYS A 66 -24.12 -2.70 8.59
C LYS A 66 -24.02 -4.12 8.04
N ASP A 67 -23.37 -5.04 8.75
CA ASP A 67 -23.35 -6.47 8.42
C ASP A 67 -24.65 -7.22 8.76
N LYS A 68 -25.54 -6.61 9.56
CA LYS A 68 -26.83 -7.18 9.98
C LYS A 68 -28.04 -6.47 9.38
N VAL A 69 -27.84 -5.52 8.46
CA VAL A 69 -28.94 -4.80 7.81
C VAL A 69 -29.77 -5.77 6.98
N ASP A 70 -31.05 -5.88 7.29
CA ASP A 70 -32.02 -6.63 6.53
C ASP A 70 -32.63 -5.76 5.41
N PRO A 71 -33.05 -6.32 4.26
CA PRO A 71 -33.78 -5.56 3.24
C PRO A 71 -34.98 -4.76 3.78
N ASP A 72 -35.66 -5.27 4.80
CA ASP A 72 -36.80 -4.59 5.42
C ASP A 72 -36.39 -3.39 6.31
N ASP A 73 -35.09 -3.24 6.60
CA ASP A 73 -34.54 -2.11 7.35
C ASP A 73 -34.28 -0.87 6.47
N MET A 74 -34.49 -0.97 5.15
CA MET A 74 -34.18 0.09 4.19
C MET A 74 -35.25 1.18 4.12
N PHE A 75 -34.80 2.42 3.98
CA PHE A 75 -35.65 3.55 3.62
C PHE A 75 -35.84 3.60 2.10
N VAL A 76 -37.03 4.04 1.66
CA VAL A 76 -37.29 4.38 0.25
C VAL A 76 -37.67 5.84 0.17
N LEU A 77 -36.94 6.59 -0.63
CA LEU A 77 -37.11 8.01 -0.86
C LEU A 77 -37.53 8.25 -2.31
N SER A 78 -38.24 9.35 -2.56
CA SER A 78 -38.41 9.91 -3.89
C SER A 78 -37.10 10.53 -4.40
N SER A 79 -37.07 10.92 -5.67
CA SER A 79 -35.87 11.49 -6.31
C SER A 79 -35.44 12.85 -5.76
N ASP A 80 -36.37 13.60 -5.14
CA ASP A 80 -36.14 14.86 -4.42
C ASP A 80 -35.80 14.66 -2.93
N GLY A 81 -35.77 13.41 -2.45
CA GLY A 81 -35.35 13.06 -1.10
C GLY A 81 -36.45 12.96 -0.05
N CYS A 82 -37.74 13.09 -0.43
CA CYS A 82 -38.84 12.86 0.51
C CYS A 82 -38.91 11.37 0.88
N ILE A 83 -39.01 11.06 2.18
CA ILE A 83 -39.13 9.67 2.65
C ILE A 83 -40.55 9.15 2.36
N LEU A 84 -40.65 8.15 1.49
CA LEU A 84 -41.91 7.52 1.10
C LEU A 84 -42.21 6.24 1.89
N CYS A 85 -41.16 5.49 2.25
CA CYS A 85 -41.27 4.27 3.05
C CYS A 85 -40.19 4.26 4.13
N LYS A 86 -40.60 3.93 5.36
CA LYS A 86 -39.74 3.74 6.52
C LYS A 86 -39.77 2.27 6.94
N PRO A 87 -38.66 1.75 7.48
CA PRO A 87 -38.63 0.41 8.05
C PRO A 87 -39.59 0.26 9.24
N ASN A 88 -40.08 -0.96 9.45
CA ASN A 88 -40.94 -1.27 10.58
C ASN A 88 -40.20 -1.09 11.91
N THR A 89 -40.94 -0.68 12.93
CA THR A 89 -40.37 -0.50 14.27
C THR A 89 -40.04 -1.87 14.86
N LYS A 90 -38.75 -2.16 15.08
CA LYS A 90 -38.33 -3.36 15.80
C LYS A 90 -38.56 -3.18 17.30
N VAL A 91 -38.94 -4.27 17.99
CA VAL A 91 -39.12 -4.28 19.44
C VAL A 91 -37.75 -4.20 20.13
N TYR A 92 -37.72 -3.73 21.40
CA TYR A 92 -36.52 -3.69 22.25
C TYR A 92 -35.62 -4.93 22.08
N PRO A 93 -34.28 -4.79 22.00
CA PRO A 93 -33.45 -3.62 22.32
C PRO A 93 -33.28 -2.61 21.18
N HIS A 94 -33.99 -2.78 20.07
CA HIS A 94 -33.78 -1.99 18.86
C HIS A 94 -34.51 -0.63 18.95
N LYS A 95 -33.76 0.47 18.83
CA LYS A 95 -34.38 1.78 18.54
C LYS A 95 -34.87 1.77 17.08
N PRO A 96 -35.95 2.50 16.75
CA PRO A 96 -36.36 2.68 15.37
C PRO A 96 -35.16 3.25 14.59
N PRO A 97 -34.72 2.59 13.50
CA PRO A 97 -33.61 3.11 12.71
C PRO A 97 -34.00 4.48 12.16
N LYS A 98 -33.04 5.41 12.15
CA LYS A 98 -33.21 6.72 11.50
C LYS A 98 -32.72 6.64 10.07
N CYS A 99 -33.24 7.49 9.20
CA CYS A 99 -32.60 7.74 7.91
C CYS A 99 -31.18 8.25 8.18
N THR A 100 -30.23 7.94 7.29
CA THR A 100 -28.83 8.36 7.44
C THR A 100 -28.68 9.87 7.41
N ASP A 101 -27.81 10.40 8.28
CA ASP A 101 -27.48 11.83 8.31
C ASP A 101 -26.67 12.24 7.06
N CYS A 102 -26.14 11.26 6.32
CA CYS A 102 -25.56 11.42 4.98
C CYS A 102 -26.57 11.75 3.87
N ALA A 103 -27.88 11.65 4.12
CA ALA A 103 -28.90 11.76 3.07
C ALA A 103 -28.80 13.06 2.24
N PRO A 104 -28.59 14.26 2.83
CA PRO A 104 -28.42 15.49 2.05
C PRO A 104 -27.21 15.45 1.09
N ILE A 105 -26.09 14.85 1.53
CA ILE A 105 -24.86 14.71 0.73
C ILE A 105 -25.10 13.78 -0.46
N PHE A 106 -25.76 12.65 -0.21
CA PHE A 106 -26.13 11.70 -1.25
C PHE A 106 -27.05 12.32 -2.30
N LEU A 107 -28.04 13.08 -1.87
CA LEU A 107 -28.95 13.80 -2.78
C LEU A 107 -28.19 14.80 -3.66
N LYS A 108 -27.13 15.44 -3.15
CA LYS A 108 -26.26 16.29 -3.98
C LYS A 108 -25.49 15.53 -5.06
N ALA A 109 -24.98 14.33 -4.75
CA ALA A 109 -24.38 13.48 -5.78
C ALA A 109 -25.41 13.03 -6.84
N TYR A 110 -26.65 12.73 -6.42
CA TYR A 110 -27.73 12.41 -7.34
C TYR A 110 -28.13 13.58 -8.24
N GLU A 111 -28.25 14.78 -7.68
CA GLU A 111 -28.64 16.01 -8.37
C GLU A 111 -27.55 16.50 -9.32
N MET A 112 -26.32 16.62 -8.85
CA MET A 112 -25.24 17.32 -9.55
C MET A 112 -24.37 16.42 -10.42
N ARG A 113 -24.45 15.10 -10.21
CA ARG A 113 -23.63 14.09 -10.93
C ARG A 113 -24.44 12.97 -11.54
N ASN A 114 -25.76 13.06 -11.48
CA ASN A 114 -26.66 12.03 -12.04
C ASN A 114 -26.31 10.62 -11.53
N ALA A 115 -25.85 10.51 -10.27
CA ALA A 115 -25.41 9.24 -9.72
C ALA A 115 -26.52 8.16 -9.77
N GLY A 116 -26.12 6.90 -9.90
CA GLY A 116 -27.00 5.75 -9.68
C GLY A 116 -26.77 5.09 -8.33
N ALA A 117 -25.59 5.28 -7.74
CA ALA A 117 -25.29 4.82 -6.40
C ALA A 117 -24.24 5.70 -5.73
N VAL A 118 -24.27 5.76 -4.41
CA VAL A 118 -23.27 6.44 -3.59
C VAL A 118 -22.88 5.54 -2.41
N ILE A 119 -21.60 5.42 -2.17
CA ILE A 119 -20.99 4.70 -1.06
C ILE A 119 -20.26 5.71 -0.19
N HIS A 120 -20.65 5.77 1.07
CA HIS A 120 -19.90 6.48 2.10
C HIS A 120 -19.12 5.47 2.94
N SER A 121 -17.81 5.62 2.95
CA SER A 121 -16.88 4.73 3.64
C SER A 121 -16.11 5.49 4.72
N HIS A 122 -15.95 4.84 5.87
CA HIS A 122 -15.11 5.22 7.01
C HIS A 122 -13.83 4.36 7.05
N GLY A 123 -13.40 3.84 5.90
CA GLY A 123 -12.16 3.07 5.79
C GLY A 123 -10.97 3.83 6.36
N ILE A 124 -10.11 3.13 7.12
CA ILE A 124 -9.03 3.76 7.88
C ILE A 124 -8.02 4.45 6.97
N GLU A 125 -7.76 3.89 5.79
CA GLU A 125 -6.94 4.47 4.74
C GLU A 125 -7.52 5.79 4.20
N ALA A 126 -8.84 5.88 4.01
CA ALA A 126 -9.48 7.14 3.60
C ALA A 126 -9.34 8.22 4.69
N CYS A 127 -9.37 7.82 5.96
CA CYS A 127 -9.12 8.72 7.08
C CYS A 127 -7.64 9.17 7.13
N LEU A 128 -6.70 8.21 7.18
CA LEU A 128 -5.27 8.48 7.35
C LEU A 128 -4.64 9.23 6.16
N VAL A 129 -5.09 8.98 4.93
CA VAL A 129 -4.51 9.64 3.75
C VAL A 129 -4.72 11.16 3.79
N THR A 130 -5.79 11.62 4.45
CA THR A 130 -6.06 13.06 4.66
C THR A 130 -5.13 13.68 5.70
N MET A 131 -4.49 12.87 6.54
CA MET A 131 -3.60 13.34 7.62
C MET A 131 -2.13 13.43 7.20
N ILE A 132 -1.72 12.74 6.12
CA ILE A 132 -0.34 12.75 5.61
C ILE A 132 0.13 14.19 5.34
N HIS A 133 -0.74 15.00 4.76
CA HIS A 133 -0.51 16.43 4.51
C HIS A 133 -1.69 17.24 5.06
N PRO A 134 -1.66 17.64 6.36
CA PRO A 134 -2.81 18.21 7.05
C PRO A 134 -3.38 19.49 6.42
N LEU A 135 -2.55 20.25 5.69
CA LEU A 135 -2.96 21.50 5.04
C LEU A 135 -3.38 21.31 3.57
N SER A 136 -3.22 20.11 3.01
CA SER A 136 -3.60 19.85 1.62
C SER A 136 -5.11 19.79 1.48
N LYS A 137 -5.65 20.52 0.50
CA LYS A 137 -7.08 20.45 0.12
C LYS A 137 -7.38 19.33 -0.87
N GLU A 138 -6.36 18.58 -1.28
CA GLU A 138 -6.46 17.58 -2.33
C GLU A 138 -5.63 16.35 -1.99
N PHE A 139 -6.20 15.19 -2.30
CA PHE A 139 -5.46 13.96 -2.52
C PHE A 139 -5.11 13.87 -4.00
N ARG A 140 -3.88 13.47 -4.28
CA ARG A 140 -3.32 13.39 -5.63
C ARG A 140 -2.45 12.16 -5.76
N ILE A 141 -2.59 11.42 -6.85
CA ILE A 141 -1.78 10.25 -7.19
C ILE A 141 -1.78 10.06 -8.70
N THR A 142 -0.70 9.52 -9.27
CA THR A 142 -0.60 9.28 -10.72
C THR A 142 0.14 7.97 -11.00
N HIS A 143 0.10 7.50 -12.24
CA HIS A 143 0.90 6.34 -12.72
C HIS A 143 0.65 5.06 -11.92
N MET A 144 -0.63 4.79 -11.63
CA MET A 144 -1.09 3.58 -10.95
C MET A 144 -2.18 2.90 -11.77
N GLU A 145 -2.05 1.60 -12.01
CA GLU A 145 -3.01 0.83 -12.84
C GLU A 145 -4.46 0.96 -12.36
N MET A 146 -4.66 1.05 -11.04
CA MET A 146 -5.98 1.20 -10.42
C MET A 146 -6.67 2.55 -10.72
N ILE A 147 -5.95 3.55 -11.24
CA ILE A 147 -6.55 4.82 -11.69
C ILE A 147 -7.50 4.56 -12.88
N LYS A 148 -7.22 3.57 -13.73
CA LYS A 148 -8.09 3.21 -14.87
C LYS A 148 -9.48 2.72 -14.45
N GLY A 149 -9.64 2.31 -13.19
CA GLY A 149 -10.93 1.95 -12.61
C GLY A 149 -11.77 3.16 -12.18
N ILE A 150 -11.23 4.38 -12.26
CA ILE A 150 -11.92 5.63 -11.97
C ILE A 150 -12.43 6.24 -13.28
N GLU A 151 -13.70 6.62 -13.30
CA GLU A 151 -14.34 7.20 -14.48
C GLU A 151 -13.55 8.40 -15.02
N GLY A 152 -13.31 8.40 -16.34
CA GLY A 152 -12.62 9.48 -17.03
C GLY A 152 -11.10 9.54 -16.86
N HIS A 153 -10.46 8.50 -16.30
CA HIS A 153 -9.02 8.44 -16.10
C HIS A 153 -8.35 7.22 -16.76
N GLY A 154 -7.14 7.41 -17.25
CA GLY A 154 -6.21 6.40 -17.73
C GLY A 154 -4.99 6.23 -16.81
N TYR A 155 -4.09 5.31 -17.17
CA TYR A 155 -2.91 4.99 -16.37
C TYR A 155 -2.00 6.20 -16.07
N HIS A 156 -1.74 7.03 -17.10
CA HIS A 156 -0.85 8.18 -16.99
C HIS A 156 -1.52 9.44 -16.41
N ASP A 157 -2.82 9.40 -16.15
CA ASP A 157 -3.54 10.57 -15.64
C ASP A 157 -3.18 10.83 -14.18
N GLU A 158 -3.24 12.10 -13.78
CA GLU A 158 -3.21 12.48 -12.37
C GLU A 158 -4.64 12.41 -11.82
N LEU A 159 -4.87 11.52 -10.86
CA LEU A 159 -6.12 11.46 -10.12
C LEU A 159 -6.09 12.52 -9.02
N VAL A 160 -7.07 13.42 -9.03
CA VAL A 160 -7.27 14.45 -8.01
C VAL A 160 -8.60 14.24 -7.30
N VAL A 161 -8.56 14.13 -5.97
CA VAL A 161 -9.74 14.00 -5.11
C VAL A 161 -9.77 15.16 -4.11
N PRO A 162 -10.81 16.01 -4.10
CA PRO A 162 -10.91 17.10 -3.14
C PRO A 162 -11.07 16.57 -1.71
N ILE A 163 -10.48 17.28 -0.76
CA ILE A 163 -10.58 17.04 0.68
C ILE A 163 -11.33 18.22 1.31
N ILE A 164 -12.48 17.93 1.93
CA ILE A 164 -13.22 18.89 2.75
C ILE A 164 -12.94 18.67 4.24
N GLU A 165 -13.11 19.73 5.03
CA GLU A 165 -12.94 19.65 6.49
C GLU A 165 -14.17 19.01 7.13
N ASN A 166 -13.94 18.21 8.17
CA ASN A 166 -15.02 17.57 8.90
C ASN A 166 -15.78 18.56 9.80
N THR A 167 -17.04 18.27 10.06
CA THR A 167 -17.91 19.01 10.97
C THR A 167 -18.42 18.08 12.07
N ALA A 168 -19.03 18.64 13.13
CA ALA A 168 -19.59 17.84 14.21
C ALA A 168 -20.84 17.06 13.76
N TYR A 169 -21.57 17.57 12.78
CA TYR A 169 -22.78 16.97 12.22
C TYR A 169 -22.66 16.80 10.72
N GLU A 170 -22.93 15.59 10.21
CA GLU A 170 -22.76 15.25 8.79
C GLU A 170 -23.58 16.16 7.85
N GLY A 171 -24.77 16.57 8.27
CA GLY A 171 -25.62 17.46 7.48
C GLY A 171 -24.96 18.82 7.17
N GLU A 172 -24.03 19.28 8.01
CA GLU A 172 -23.30 20.54 7.82
C GLU A 172 -22.23 20.43 6.72
N LEU A 173 -21.82 19.21 6.32
CA LEU A 173 -20.86 19.00 5.23
C LEU A 173 -21.45 19.39 3.87
N THR A 174 -22.78 19.41 3.73
CA THR A 174 -23.49 19.57 2.44
C THR A 174 -22.98 20.76 1.63
N GLU A 175 -22.79 21.93 2.24
CA GLU A 175 -22.33 23.13 1.52
C GLU A 175 -20.90 22.95 0.99
N SER A 176 -19.98 22.48 1.84
CA SER A 176 -18.59 22.25 1.45
C SER A 176 -18.46 21.15 0.39
N PHE A 177 -19.30 20.11 0.49
CA PHE A 177 -19.39 19.03 -0.47
C PHE A 177 -19.90 19.52 -1.83
N THR A 178 -20.96 20.34 -1.85
CA THR A 178 -21.45 20.99 -3.07
C THR A 178 -20.37 21.82 -3.73
N LYS A 179 -19.67 22.69 -2.98
CA LYS A 179 -18.56 23.49 -3.49
C LYS A 179 -17.42 22.65 -4.05
N ALA A 180 -17.06 21.56 -3.38
CA ALA A 180 -16.03 20.62 -3.85
C ALA A 180 -16.46 19.94 -5.15
N ILE A 181 -17.69 19.48 -5.25
CA ILE A 181 -18.21 18.90 -6.49
C ILE A 181 -18.19 19.96 -7.61
N GLU A 182 -18.66 21.18 -7.39
CA GLU A 182 -18.63 22.24 -8.43
C GLU A 182 -17.21 22.55 -8.93
N ALA A 183 -16.25 22.66 -8.00
CA ALA A 183 -14.86 22.98 -8.34
C ALA A 183 -14.13 21.83 -9.05
N TYR A 184 -14.56 20.57 -8.85
CA TYR A 184 -13.93 19.38 -9.41
C TYR A 184 -14.93 18.60 -10.28
N PRO A 185 -15.23 19.06 -11.52
CA PRO A 185 -16.28 18.50 -12.37
C PRO A 185 -16.08 17.02 -12.72
N LYS A 186 -14.82 16.59 -12.83
CA LYS A 186 -14.43 15.21 -13.16
C LYS A 186 -14.32 14.25 -11.97
N THR A 187 -14.47 14.75 -10.74
CA THR A 187 -14.30 13.88 -9.57
C THR A 187 -15.51 12.97 -9.39
N THR A 188 -15.26 11.75 -8.95
CA THR A 188 -16.30 10.79 -8.52
C THR A 188 -16.20 10.47 -7.02
N ALA A 189 -15.37 11.22 -6.29
CA ALA A 189 -15.24 11.10 -4.84
C ALA A 189 -14.93 12.44 -4.16
N VAL A 190 -15.30 12.55 -2.88
CA VAL A 190 -14.84 13.62 -1.98
C VAL A 190 -14.37 12.99 -0.68
N LEU A 191 -13.15 13.31 -0.26
CA LEU A 191 -12.61 12.94 1.04
C LEU A 191 -13.06 13.94 2.11
N VAL A 192 -13.37 13.44 3.30
CA VAL A 192 -13.66 14.25 4.48
C VAL A 192 -12.55 13.99 5.50
N ARG A 193 -11.81 15.04 5.86
CA ARG A 193 -10.61 14.92 6.70
C ARG A 193 -10.94 14.27 8.04
N ASN A 194 -10.11 13.34 8.49
CA ASN A 194 -10.30 12.61 9.76
C ASN A 194 -11.64 11.85 9.88
N HIS A 195 -12.29 11.55 8.75
CA HIS A 195 -13.61 10.93 8.73
C HIS A 195 -13.65 9.79 7.72
N GLY A 196 -13.55 10.08 6.42
CA GLY A 196 -13.78 9.06 5.40
C GLY A 196 -13.93 9.64 4.00
N VAL A 197 -14.71 8.96 3.15
CA VAL A 197 -14.89 9.33 1.74
C VAL A 197 -16.33 9.08 1.28
N TYR A 198 -16.83 9.93 0.38
CA TYR A 198 -18.06 9.73 -0.37
C TYR A 198 -17.71 9.45 -1.83
N ILE A 199 -18.22 8.36 -2.40
CA ILE A 199 -17.85 7.87 -3.74
C ILE A 199 -19.15 7.56 -4.49
N TRP A 200 -19.31 8.04 -5.72
CA TRP A 200 -20.50 7.79 -6.53
C TRP A 200 -20.16 7.31 -7.92
N GLY A 201 -21.11 6.63 -8.56
CA GLY A 201 -20.99 6.22 -9.96
C GLY A 201 -22.36 6.17 -10.63
N GLU A 202 -22.39 6.05 -11.95
CA GLU A 202 -23.62 5.99 -12.73
C GLU A 202 -24.49 4.77 -12.36
N THR A 203 -23.86 3.68 -11.92
CA THR A 203 -24.48 2.46 -11.42
C THR A 203 -23.85 2.02 -10.10
N TRP A 204 -24.49 1.09 -9.38
CA TRP A 204 -23.89 0.48 -8.19
C TRP A 204 -22.59 -0.27 -8.50
N ILE A 205 -22.48 -0.84 -9.71
CA ILE A 205 -21.28 -1.55 -10.18
C ILE A 205 -20.12 -0.56 -10.26
N SER A 206 -20.29 0.54 -11.01
CA SER A 206 -19.27 1.58 -11.12
C SER A 206 -18.94 2.21 -9.77
N ALA A 207 -19.94 2.49 -8.91
CA ALA A 207 -19.69 3.06 -7.60
C ALA A 207 -18.84 2.13 -6.72
N LYS A 208 -19.13 0.82 -6.72
CA LYS A 208 -18.35 -0.18 -5.99
C LYS A 208 -16.95 -0.35 -6.55
N THR A 209 -16.80 -0.50 -7.87
CA THR A 209 -15.49 -0.65 -8.52
C THR A 209 -14.60 0.56 -8.26
N GLN A 210 -15.14 1.78 -8.38
CA GLN A 210 -14.40 2.99 -8.04
C GLN A 210 -14.06 3.03 -6.56
N ALA A 211 -14.95 2.61 -5.66
CA ALA A 211 -14.65 2.55 -4.24
C ALA A 211 -13.45 1.63 -3.95
N GLU A 212 -13.40 0.45 -4.54
CA GLU A 212 -12.25 -0.46 -4.42
C GLU A 212 -10.96 0.18 -4.93
N CYS A 213 -11.02 0.86 -6.08
CA CYS A 213 -9.87 1.57 -6.66
C CYS A 213 -9.41 2.73 -5.77
N TYR A 214 -10.32 3.56 -5.27
CA TYR A 214 -10.00 4.65 -4.35
C TYR A 214 -9.36 4.13 -3.06
N HIS A 215 -9.97 3.13 -2.44
CA HIS A 215 -9.42 2.52 -1.22
C HIS A 215 -8.03 1.91 -1.46
N TYR A 216 -7.83 1.22 -2.58
CA TYR A 216 -6.49 0.76 -2.98
C TYR A 216 -5.51 1.92 -3.13
N LEU A 217 -5.90 2.99 -3.82
CA LEU A 217 -5.02 4.14 -4.10
C LEU A 217 -4.69 4.94 -2.84
N PHE A 218 -5.62 5.04 -1.88
CA PHE A 218 -5.37 5.63 -0.57
C PHE A 218 -4.38 4.80 0.24
N ASP A 219 -4.60 3.48 0.32
CA ASP A 219 -3.68 2.55 1.01
C ASP A 219 -2.30 2.53 0.34
N ALA A 220 -2.25 2.49 -1.00
CA ALA A 220 -1.02 2.61 -1.77
C ALA A 220 -0.30 3.93 -1.47
N SER A 221 -1.01 5.06 -1.44
CA SER A 221 -0.42 6.36 -1.10
C SER A 221 0.11 6.41 0.33
N ILE A 222 -0.57 5.77 1.30
CA ILE A 222 -0.10 5.68 2.69
C ILE A 222 1.17 4.84 2.72
N LYS A 223 1.18 3.68 2.06
CA LYS A 223 2.36 2.81 1.97
C LYS A 223 3.52 3.50 1.25
N MET A 224 3.27 4.21 0.15
CA MET A 224 4.27 5.03 -0.54
C MET A 224 4.84 6.06 0.41
N HIS A 225 4.00 6.80 1.14
CA HIS A 225 4.47 7.77 2.13
C HIS A 225 5.30 7.13 3.24
N GLN A 226 4.87 5.98 3.80
CA GLN A 226 5.61 5.21 4.79
C GLN A 226 6.96 4.69 4.26
N LEU A 227 7.03 4.39 2.96
CA LEU A 227 8.24 3.96 2.24
C LEU A 227 9.08 5.13 1.72
N GLY A 228 8.67 6.38 1.95
CA GLY A 228 9.33 7.57 1.39
C GLY A 228 9.25 7.68 -0.14
N LEU A 229 8.34 6.95 -0.79
CA LEU A 229 8.07 7.05 -2.21
C LEU A 229 7.16 8.25 -2.48
N ASP A 230 7.50 8.99 -3.53
CA ASP A 230 6.70 10.12 -3.97
C ASP A 230 5.56 9.64 -4.88
N ARG A 231 4.31 9.81 -4.42
CA ARG A 231 3.09 9.49 -5.17
C ARG A 231 2.84 10.40 -6.38
N PHE A 232 3.62 11.47 -6.51
CA PHE A 232 3.61 12.38 -7.66
C PHE A 232 4.66 12.03 -8.71
N SER A 233 5.59 11.13 -8.40
CA SER A 233 6.72 10.83 -9.27
C SER A 233 6.34 9.85 -10.38
N THR A 234 6.59 10.25 -11.63
CA THR A 234 6.57 9.36 -12.79
C THR A 234 7.83 8.49 -12.89
N GLY A 235 8.79 8.66 -11.97
CA GLY A 235 10.10 7.98 -11.98
C GLY A 235 10.06 6.47 -11.68
N HIS A 236 8.86 5.90 -11.56
CA HIS A 236 8.62 4.45 -11.51
C HIS A 236 8.30 3.85 -12.89
N ASP A 237 8.03 4.69 -13.90
CA ASP A 237 7.90 4.25 -15.30
C ASP A 237 9.29 4.18 -15.96
N PRO A 238 9.64 3.08 -16.65
CA PRO A 238 10.95 2.91 -17.29
C PRO A 238 11.18 3.81 -18.52
N TYR A 239 10.18 4.59 -18.95
CA TYR A 239 10.29 5.51 -20.10
C TYR A 239 9.88 6.93 -19.68
N PRO A 240 10.82 7.89 -19.56
CA PRO A 240 10.46 9.27 -19.25
C PRO A 240 9.77 9.93 -20.45
N SER A 241 8.53 10.36 -20.27
CA SER A 241 7.91 11.36 -21.14
C SER A 241 8.59 12.71 -20.89
N SER A 242 9.04 13.34 -21.97
CA SER A 242 9.83 14.57 -21.93
C SER A 242 9.03 15.73 -21.35
N GLY A 243 9.35 16.13 -20.10
CA GLY A 243 8.72 17.27 -19.44
C GLY A 243 9.55 17.80 -18.28
N VAL A 244 10.26 18.90 -18.52
CA VAL A 244 11.06 19.64 -17.53
C VAL A 244 10.18 20.11 -16.37
N CYS A 245 10.61 19.89 -15.12
CA CYS A 245 10.35 20.88 -14.07
C CYS A 245 11.50 20.99 -13.06
N ARG A 246 11.75 22.24 -12.68
CA ARG A 246 12.90 22.79 -11.97
C ARG A 246 12.48 23.07 -10.52
N CYS A 247 13.47 23.42 -9.67
CA CYS A 247 13.39 24.00 -8.30
C CYS A 247 13.55 22.94 -7.18
N MET A 248 14.34 23.10 -6.12
CA MET A 248 15.08 24.24 -5.56
C MET A 248 16.45 23.79 -5.00
N LYS A 249 17.43 24.71 -5.09
CA LYS A 249 18.70 24.64 -4.36
C LYS A 249 18.50 25.13 -2.92
N ASN A 250 19.22 24.50 -1.98
CA ASN A 250 19.84 24.99 -0.73
C ASN A 250 19.97 23.76 0.17
N GLY A 251 21.11 23.31 0.71
CA GLY A 251 22.42 23.87 0.92
C GLY A 251 22.89 23.27 2.25
N CYS A 252 24.06 22.60 2.28
CA CYS A 252 25.10 22.65 3.32
C CYS A 252 25.97 21.39 3.23
N ALA A 253 27.25 21.60 2.92
CA ALA A 253 28.25 20.56 2.83
C ALA A 253 28.78 20.18 4.21
N MET A 254 28.94 18.88 4.46
CA MET A 254 30.01 18.35 5.30
C MET A 254 30.71 17.22 4.55
N ARG A 255 31.97 17.47 4.17
CA ARG A 255 32.85 16.49 3.51
C ARG A 255 33.38 15.52 4.56
N LYS A 256 33.00 14.24 4.46
CA LYS A 256 33.83 13.10 4.87
C LYS A 256 34.24 12.35 3.60
N LYS A 257 35.49 11.88 3.54
CA LYS A 257 36.03 11.11 2.40
C LYS A 257 35.29 9.77 2.31
N THR A 258 34.21 9.73 1.54
CA THR A 258 33.54 8.50 1.12
C THR A 258 34.27 7.95 -0.10
N ILE A 259 34.45 6.64 -0.19
CA ILE A 259 34.96 5.98 -1.39
C ILE A 259 33.84 6.13 -2.44
N GLY A 260 33.99 7.10 -3.34
CA GLY A 260 32.96 7.41 -4.33
C GLY A 260 32.85 6.31 -5.38
N PHE A 261 31.99 5.32 -5.14
CA PHE A 261 31.48 4.47 -6.20
C PHE A 261 30.39 5.26 -6.95
N GLY A 262 30.46 5.31 -8.28
CA GLY A 262 29.37 5.83 -9.13
C GLY A 262 28.15 4.91 -9.17
N CYS A 263 28.05 4.01 -8.20
CA CYS A 263 27.14 2.88 -8.15
C CYS A 263 25.80 3.30 -7.53
N ARG A 264 24.70 2.82 -8.10
CA ARG A 264 23.33 3.17 -7.69
C ARG A 264 22.67 2.09 -6.85
N SER A 265 23.24 0.87 -6.83
CA SER A 265 22.67 -0.28 -6.14
C SER A 265 23.74 -1.17 -5.50
N ILE A 266 23.45 -1.75 -4.34
CA ILE A 266 24.32 -2.67 -3.63
C ILE A 266 23.66 -4.04 -3.62
N LEU A 267 24.42 -5.07 -3.98
CA LEU A 267 24.10 -6.46 -3.76
C LEU A 267 24.91 -6.94 -2.56
N LEU A 268 24.25 -7.14 -1.42
CA LEU A 268 24.86 -7.59 -0.18
C LEU A 268 24.77 -9.11 -0.09
N ASP A 269 25.92 -9.77 -0.20
CA ASP A 269 26.06 -11.18 0.12
C ASP A 269 25.99 -11.34 1.65
N ILE A 270 24.99 -12.03 2.19
CA ILE A 270 24.74 -12.08 3.65
C ILE A 270 25.86 -12.83 4.37
N GLU A 271 26.34 -13.92 3.80
CA GLU A 271 27.28 -14.86 4.40
C GLU A 271 28.64 -14.18 4.63
N GLY A 272 29.04 -14.09 5.91
CA GLY A 272 30.32 -13.46 6.30
C GLY A 272 30.38 -11.93 6.15
N THR A 273 29.32 -11.28 5.65
CA THR A 273 29.24 -9.81 5.45
C THR A 273 28.22 -9.14 6.36
N ALA A 274 27.02 -9.69 6.52
CA ALA A 274 25.98 -9.07 7.33
C ALA A 274 25.95 -9.67 8.74
N THR A 275 26.20 -10.98 8.85
CA THR A 275 26.18 -11.70 10.13
C THR A 275 27.50 -11.56 10.86
N SER A 276 27.42 -11.38 12.19
CA SER A 276 28.58 -11.42 13.08
C SER A 276 28.39 -12.61 14.00
N LEU A 277 29.39 -13.47 14.14
CA LEU A 277 29.34 -14.58 15.09
C LEU A 277 29.71 -14.06 16.48
N PRO A 278 28.80 -14.04 17.47
CA PRO A 278 29.20 -14.07 18.86
C PRO A 278 29.47 -15.54 19.24
N THR A 279 30.73 -15.86 19.49
CA THR A 279 31.18 -17.13 20.07
C THR A 279 30.66 -17.41 21.50
N LYS A 280 29.69 -16.64 22.01
CA LYS A 280 29.18 -16.71 23.39
C LYS A 280 27.83 -17.41 23.57
N PHE A 281 27.12 -17.76 22.50
CA PHE A 281 25.79 -18.39 22.59
C PHE A 281 25.68 -19.76 21.89
N LEU A 282 26.80 -20.34 21.46
CA LEU A 282 26.84 -21.70 20.91
C LEU A 282 27.61 -22.61 21.87
N PRO A 283 27.17 -23.88 22.08
CA PRO A 283 27.95 -24.87 22.80
C PRO A 283 29.37 -24.92 22.27
N SER A 284 30.35 -25.17 23.14
CA SER A 284 31.80 -25.08 22.86
C SER A 284 32.32 -25.92 21.67
N ASN A 285 31.47 -26.75 21.06
CA ASN A 285 31.83 -27.67 19.97
C ASN A 285 31.06 -27.39 18.66
N THR A 286 30.40 -26.25 18.51
CA THR A 286 29.70 -25.92 17.26
C THR A 286 30.67 -25.38 16.20
N SER A 287 30.99 -26.19 15.19
CA SER A 287 31.89 -25.81 14.09
C SER A 287 31.26 -24.78 13.14
N LYS A 288 32.09 -24.00 12.42
CA LYS A 288 31.68 -23.03 11.38
C LYS A 288 30.69 -23.60 10.34
N SER A 289 30.75 -24.91 10.09
CA SER A 289 29.81 -25.64 9.23
C SER A 289 28.37 -25.52 9.74
N MET A 290 28.15 -25.56 11.06
CA MET A 290 26.82 -25.64 11.65
C MET A 290 26.00 -24.34 11.54
N VAL A 291 26.63 -23.16 11.37
CA VAL A 291 25.89 -21.89 11.19
C VAL A 291 25.45 -21.70 9.73
N ASN A 292 26.33 -21.99 8.76
CA ASN A 292 25.92 -22.09 7.35
C ASN A 292 24.87 -23.19 7.16
N HIS A 293 24.99 -24.28 7.93
CA HIS A 293 23.95 -25.31 8.02
C HIS A 293 22.68 -24.78 8.70
N PHE A 294 22.76 -23.92 9.73
CA PHE A 294 21.59 -23.36 10.44
C PHE A 294 20.74 -22.42 9.58
N ILE A 295 21.35 -21.59 8.73
CA ILE A 295 20.60 -20.72 7.82
C ILE A 295 20.00 -21.54 6.66
N GLY A 296 20.69 -22.58 6.18
CA GLY A 296 20.14 -23.54 5.20
C GLY A 296 19.07 -24.50 5.77
N LEU A 297 19.09 -24.78 7.07
CA LEU A 297 18.09 -25.60 7.77
C LEU A 297 16.80 -24.83 8.08
N PHE A 298 16.77 -23.51 7.84
CA PHE A 298 15.65 -22.66 8.18
C PHE A 298 14.33 -23.09 7.53
N ASP A 299 14.37 -23.47 6.25
CA ASP A 299 13.16 -23.89 5.52
C ASP A 299 12.74 -25.32 5.83
N THR A 300 13.64 -26.13 6.37
CA THR A 300 13.41 -27.56 6.62
C THR A 300 13.17 -27.88 8.10
N ASN A 301 13.40 -26.91 9.00
CA ASN A 301 13.23 -27.06 10.44
C ASN A 301 12.09 -26.16 10.97
N PRO A 302 10.87 -26.69 11.14
CA PRO A 302 9.71 -25.91 11.55
C PRO A 302 9.85 -25.29 12.96
N VAL A 303 10.68 -25.88 13.83
CA VAL A 303 10.95 -25.34 15.18
C VAL A 303 11.77 -24.06 15.08
N LEU A 304 12.81 -24.05 14.25
CA LEU A 304 13.63 -22.85 14.03
C LEU A 304 12.83 -21.73 13.37
N LYS A 305 11.99 -22.06 12.37
CA LYS A 305 11.11 -21.09 11.73
C LYS A 305 10.13 -20.47 12.73
N SER A 306 9.47 -21.30 13.54
CA SER A 306 8.55 -20.83 14.58
C SER A 306 9.27 -19.93 15.59
N ALA A 307 10.47 -20.29 16.05
CA ALA A 307 11.22 -19.50 17.02
C ALA A 307 11.61 -18.12 16.49
N PHE A 308 11.89 -17.97 15.19
CA PHE A 308 12.04 -16.65 14.59
C PHE A 308 10.70 -15.92 14.49
N GLU A 309 9.63 -16.56 14.02
CA GLU A 309 8.30 -15.95 13.90
C GLU A 309 7.74 -15.44 15.24
N THR A 310 7.99 -16.16 16.34
CA THR A 310 7.60 -15.77 17.71
C THR A 310 8.60 -14.84 18.39
N SER A 311 9.69 -14.45 17.72
CA SER A 311 10.79 -13.63 18.27
C SER A 311 11.54 -14.27 19.45
N GLU A 312 11.48 -15.60 19.61
CA GLU A 312 12.32 -16.36 20.54
C GLU A 312 13.79 -16.42 20.08
N LEU A 313 14.03 -16.36 18.76
CA LEU A 313 15.34 -16.18 18.15
C LEU A 313 15.42 -14.85 17.41
N VAL A 314 16.57 -14.17 17.53
CA VAL A 314 16.85 -12.91 16.84
C VAL A 314 18.07 -13.03 15.93
N GLY A 315 18.00 -12.40 14.75
CA GLY A 315 19.09 -12.31 13.80
C GLY A 315 20.28 -11.55 14.38
N VAL A 316 21.45 -12.20 14.38
CA VAL A 316 22.70 -11.59 14.85
C VAL A 316 23.48 -11.02 13.67
N MET A 317 23.39 -9.70 13.53
CA MET A 317 23.99 -8.93 12.44
C MET A 317 25.02 -7.96 12.99
N SER A 318 25.99 -7.52 12.19
CA SER A 318 26.98 -6.52 12.63
C SER A 318 26.32 -5.27 13.17
N ASN A 319 26.89 -4.71 14.24
CA ASN A 319 26.38 -3.50 14.89
C ASN A 319 26.35 -2.28 13.94
N GLU A 320 27.17 -2.31 12.88
CA GLU A 320 27.20 -1.25 11.87
C GLU A 320 26.02 -1.30 10.90
N MET A 321 25.21 -2.37 10.92
CA MET A 321 24.20 -2.60 9.89
C MET A 321 23.09 -1.56 9.81
N PRO A 322 22.47 -1.14 10.94
CA PRO A 322 21.43 -0.13 10.90
C PRO A 322 21.95 1.20 10.35
N GLU A 323 23.18 1.56 10.74
CA GLU A 323 23.79 2.81 10.33
C GLU A 323 24.10 2.82 8.83
N ILE A 324 24.77 1.79 8.31
CA ILE A 324 25.15 1.78 6.91
C ILE A 324 23.96 1.59 5.97
N LEU A 325 23.01 0.71 6.32
CA LEU A 325 21.77 0.56 5.55
C LEU A 325 20.97 1.88 5.56
N GLY A 326 20.93 2.58 6.69
CA GLY A 326 20.34 3.91 6.80
C GLY A 326 21.04 4.94 5.91
N ARG A 327 22.37 4.93 5.84
CA ARG A 327 23.15 5.84 4.98
C ARG A 327 22.93 5.57 3.49
N TRP A 328 22.99 4.30 3.07
CA TRP A 328 22.73 3.92 1.68
C TRP A 328 21.31 4.27 1.28
N HIS A 329 20.33 3.96 2.13
CA HIS A 329 18.95 4.33 1.91
C HIS A 329 18.74 5.85 1.81
N ALA A 330 19.31 6.63 2.73
CA ALA A 330 19.25 8.10 2.69
C ALA A 330 19.97 8.70 1.47
N SER A 331 20.93 7.98 0.90
CA SER A 331 21.65 8.37 -0.32
C SER A 331 20.96 7.88 -1.61
N GLY A 332 19.79 7.24 -1.50
CA GLY A 332 19.03 6.69 -2.63
C GLY A 332 19.62 5.40 -3.22
N ILE A 333 20.63 4.80 -2.57
CA ILE A 333 21.25 3.55 -3.00
C ILE A 333 20.30 2.39 -2.65
N LYS A 334 19.94 1.59 -3.66
CA LYS A 334 19.09 0.40 -3.47
C LYS A 334 19.91 -0.76 -2.94
N VAL A 335 19.43 -1.45 -1.92
CA VAL A 335 20.16 -2.59 -1.31
C VAL A 335 19.39 -3.87 -1.57
N TYR A 336 20.03 -4.85 -2.18
CA TYR A 336 19.49 -6.18 -2.44
C TYR A 336 20.28 -7.20 -1.63
N LEU A 337 19.63 -8.26 -1.19
CA LEU A 337 20.29 -9.36 -0.49
C LEU A 337 20.49 -10.53 -1.45
N TYR A 338 21.64 -11.18 -1.36
CA TYR A 338 21.90 -12.44 -2.06
C TYR A 338 22.48 -13.46 -1.10
N SER A 339 21.81 -14.60 -0.95
CA SER A 339 22.24 -15.64 0.00
C SER A 339 21.96 -17.03 -0.55
N SER A 340 22.72 -18.01 -0.07
CA SER A 340 22.43 -19.42 -0.34
C SER A 340 21.17 -19.91 0.39
N SER A 341 20.62 -19.12 1.31
CA SER A 341 19.41 -19.42 2.07
C SER A 341 18.17 -18.77 1.45
N SER A 342 16.98 -19.33 1.68
CA SER A 342 15.77 -18.86 1.00
C SER A 342 15.44 -17.40 1.28
N ARG A 343 14.69 -16.78 0.36
CA ARG A 343 14.12 -15.44 0.56
C ARG A 343 13.30 -15.34 1.86
N GLY A 344 12.64 -16.42 2.27
CA GLY A 344 11.90 -16.49 3.54
C GLY A 344 12.82 -16.34 4.75
N ALA A 345 13.91 -17.12 4.79
CA ALA A 345 14.93 -17.05 5.83
C ALA A 345 15.58 -15.66 5.90
N GLN A 346 15.90 -15.07 4.75
CA GLN A 346 16.47 -13.72 4.68
C GLN A 346 15.51 -12.65 5.25
N ARG A 347 14.21 -12.73 4.92
CA ARG A 347 13.21 -11.81 5.46
C ARG A 347 13.09 -11.92 6.98
N LEU A 348 13.11 -13.13 7.53
CA LEU A 348 13.01 -13.34 8.97
C LEU A 348 14.28 -12.91 9.71
N LEU A 349 15.46 -13.14 9.12
CA LEU A 349 16.74 -12.67 9.66
C LEU A 349 16.79 -11.14 9.80
N PHE A 350 16.29 -10.41 8.81
CA PHE A 350 16.27 -8.95 8.82
C PHE A 350 15.05 -8.35 9.54
N SER A 351 13.91 -9.07 9.65
CA SER A 351 12.74 -8.58 10.39
C SER A 351 12.93 -8.65 11.89
N ASN A 352 13.54 -9.74 12.37
CA ASN A 352 13.69 -10.05 13.78
C ASN A 352 15.15 -9.93 14.19
N SER A 353 15.79 -8.81 13.85
CA SER A 353 17.18 -8.55 14.23
C SER A 353 17.28 -7.91 15.62
N ARG A 354 18.45 -7.99 16.27
CA ARG A 354 18.73 -7.25 17.52
C ARG A 354 18.63 -5.73 17.39
N HIS A 355 18.53 -5.21 16.17
CA HIS A 355 18.42 -3.79 15.86
C HIS A 355 17.01 -3.39 15.41
N GLY A 356 16.02 -4.29 15.61
CA GLY A 356 14.66 -4.13 15.09
C GLY A 356 14.53 -4.59 13.64
N ASP A 357 13.41 -4.24 13.01
CA ASP A 357 13.15 -4.60 11.61
C ASP A 357 13.97 -3.73 10.65
N LEU A 358 14.94 -4.36 9.98
CA LEU A 358 15.82 -3.74 9.00
C LEU A 358 15.33 -3.92 7.55
N ARG A 359 14.23 -4.65 7.31
CA ARG A 359 13.70 -4.90 5.96
C ARG A 359 13.30 -3.62 5.23
N LYS A 360 12.99 -2.56 5.97
CA LYS A 360 12.73 -1.21 5.42
C LYS A 360 13.86 -0.67 4.54
N TYR A 361 15.09 -1.17 4.69
CA TYR A 361 16.23 -0.78 3.87
C TYR A 361 16.50 -1.73 2.70
N ILE A 362 15.81 -2.86 2.62
CA ILE A 362 16.07 -3.93 1.64
C ILE A 362 15.05 -3.86 0.50
N CYS A 363 15.55 -3.76 -0.72
CA CYS A 363 14.77 -3.59 -1.95
C CYS A 363 14.43 -4.93 -2.63
N GLY A 364 15.15 -6.01 -2.33
CA GLY A 364 14.89 -7.33 -2.87
C GLY A 364 15.76 -8.41 -2.27
N TYR A 365 15.36 -9.67 -2.50
CA TYR A 365 15.96 -10.87 -1.93
C TYR A 365 16.20 -11.87 -3.05
N PHE A 366 17.44 -12.30 -3.21
CA PHE A 366 17.88 -13.30 -4.16
C PHE A 366 18.42 -14.50 -3.40
N ASP A 367 18.04 -15.69 -3.85
CA ASP A 367 18.48 -16.96 -3.29
C ASP A 367 18.92 -17.91 -4.41
N THR A 368 19.20 -19.17 -4.06
CA THR A 368 19.67 -20.19 -5.00
C THR A 368 18.69 -20.50 -6.13
N THR A 369 17.43 -20.05 -6.05
CA THR A 369 16.50 -20.16 -7.19
C THR A 369 16.87 -19.22 -8.33
N THR A 370 17.67 -18.17 -8.07
CA THR A 370 18.28 -17.29 -9.07
C THR A 370 19.59 -17.89 -9.64
N GLY A 371 20.04 -19.01 -9.06
CA GLY A 371 21.26 -19.75 -9.39
C GLY A 371 22.36 -19.56 -8.33
N GLY A 372 23.52 -20.19 -8.54
CA GLY A 372 24.64 -20.18 -7.58
C GLY A 372 25.47 -18.89 -7.60
N LYS A 373 26.07 -18.52 -6.46
CA LYS A 373 26.98 -17.35 -6.37
C LYS A 373 28.25 -17.48 -7.22
N THR A 374 28.61 -18.69 -7.63
CA THR A 374 29.74 -18.98 -8.50
C THR A 374 29.33 -19.05 -9.99
N GLU A 375 28.05 -18.88 -10.30
CA GLU A 375 27.51 -18.95 -11.65
C GLU A 375 27.32 -17.54 -12.25
N PRO A 376 27.95 -17.20 -13.40
CA PRO A 376 27.79 -15.89 -14.04
C PRO A 376 26.32 -15.55 -14.36
N LYS A 377 25.52 -16.57 -14.72
CA LYS A 377 24.11 -16.42 -15.05
C LYS A 377 23.30 -15.81 -13.91
N SER A 378 23.63 -16.10 -12.66
CA SER A 378 22.90 -15.56 -11.51
C SER A 378 23.04 -14.06 -11.38
N TYR A 379 24.22 -13.51 -11.63
CA TYR A 379 24.41 -12.06 -11.61
C TYR A 379 23.73 -11.38 -12.80
N LEU A 380 23.73 -12.01 -13.98
CA LEU A 380 22.99 -11.50 -15.14
C LEU A 380 21.48 -11.48 -14.88
N GLU A 381 20.93 -12.53 -14.29
CA GLU A 381 19.51 -12.60 -13.89
C GLU A 381 19.19 -11.54 -12.84
N ILE A 382 20.07 -11.33 -11.86
CA ILE A 382 19.90 -10.27 -10.85
C ILE A 382 19.87 -8.91 -11.53
N LEU A 383 20.86 -8.57 -12.37
CA LEU A 383 20.92 -7.31 -13.11
C LEU A 383 19.64 -7.07 -13.92
N GLN A 384 19.16 -8.08 -14.64
CA GLN A 384 17.92 -8.01 -15.40
C GLN A 384 16.69 -7.82 -14.48
N THR A 385 16.62 -8.56 -13.37
CA THR A 385 15.51 -8.48 -12.41
C THR A 385 15.44 -7.12 -11.74
N VAL A 386 16.58 -6.51 -11.42
CA VAL A 386 16.64 -5.19 -10.77
C VAL A 386 16.61 -4.03 -11.78
N GLY A 387 16.67 -4.31 -13.08
CA GLY A 387 16.64 -3.31 -14.14
C GLY A 387 17.93 -2.48 -14.24
N ILE A 388 19.10 -3.11 -14.08
CA ILE A 388 20.41 -2.47 -14.24
C ILE A 388 21.03 -2.90 -15.57
N ASP A 389 21.14 -1.95 -16.50
CA ASP A 389 21.73 -2.20 -17.83
C ASP A 389 23.26 -2.27 -17.82
N LYS A 390 23.89 -1.51 -16.91
CA LYS A 390 25.36 -1.44 -16.78
C LYS A 390 25.82 -2.18 -15.53
N PRO A 391 26.50 -3.33 -15.65
CA PRO A 391 26.93 -4.14 -14.50
C PRO A 391 27.69 -3.36 -13.42
N GLU A 392 28.51 -2.38 -13.81
CA GLU A 392 29.26 -1.49 -12.92
C GLU A 392 28.39 -0.60 -12.00
N GLU A 393 27.09 -0.45 -12.29
CA GLU A 393 26.14 0.27 -11.44
C GLU A 393 25.62 -0.57 -10.26
N LEU A 394 25.96 -1.87 -10.20
CA LEU A 394 25.69 -2.78 -9.10
C LEU A 394 26.99 -3.17 -8.39
N LEU A 395 27.13 -2.78 -7.12
CA LEU A 395 28.26 -3.13 -6.27
C LEU A 395 27.94 -4.42 -5.50
N LEU A 396 28.68 -5.49 -5.75
CA LEU A 396 28.68 -6.67 -4.88
C LEU A 396 29.56 -6.41 -3.65
N VAL A 397 28.99 -6.59 -2.47
CA VAL A 397 29.72 -6.65 -1.21
C VAL A 397 29.66 -8.09 -0.69
N THR A 398 30.80 -8.78 -0.68
CA THR A 398 30.89 -10.20 -0.33
C THR A 398 32.12 -10.51 0.52
N SER A 399 32.07 -11.61 1.26
CA SER A 399 33.25 -12.19 1.91
C SER A 399 33.86 -13.37 1.12
N ASP A 400 33.20 -13.78 0.04
CA ASP A 400 33.55 -14.97 -0.74
C ASP A 400 34.34 -14.60 -2.00
N MET A 401 35.51 -15.22 -2.15
CA MET A 401 36.45 -14.92 -3.24
C MET A 401 35.95 -15.45 -4.59
N GLU A 402 35.28 -16.60 -4.61
CA GLU A 402 34.76 -17.17 -5.87
C GLU A 402 33.59 -16.34 -6.40
N ALA A 403 32.67 -15.94 -5.52
CA ALA A 403 31.60 -15.00 -5.84
C ALA A 403 32.14 -13.67 -6.36
N ALA A 404 33.19 -13.12 -5.72
CA ALA A 404 33.85 -11.91 -6.16
C ALA A 404 34.43 -12.03 -7.58
N MET A 405 35.12 -13.13 -7.89
CA MET A 405 35.65 -13.42 -9.22
C MET A 405 34.55 -13.54 -10.26
N THR A 406 33.50 -14.31 -9.97
CA THR A 406 32.37 -14.49 -10.89
C THR A 406 31.64 -13.18 -11.17
N ALA A 407 31.37 -12.37 -10.15
CA ALA A 407 30.72 -11.07 -10.31
C ALA A 407 31.57 -10.08 -11.13
N ARG A 408 32.88 -10.05 -10.89
CA ARG A 408 33.82 -9.23 -11.68
C ARG A 408 33.87 -9.66 -13.15
N ALA A 409 33.81 -10.96 -13.43
CA ALA A 409 33.77 -11.49 -14.80
C ALA A 409 32.50 -11.07 -15.55
N VAL A 410 31.39 -10.85 -14.85
CA VAL A 410 30.13 -10.28 -15.39
C VAL A 410 30.19 -8.76 -15.56
N GLY A 411 31.17 -8.10 -14.92
CA GLY A 411 31.39 -6.65 -15.00
C GLY A 411 30.90 -5.87 -13.78
N LEU A 412 30.48 -6.54 -12.70
CA LEU A 412 30.09 -5.84 -11.46
C LEU A 412 31.31 -5.18 -10.81
N GLU A 413 31.07 -4.07 -10.13
CA GLU A 413 32.01 -3.58 -9.13
C GLU A 413 31.92 -4.49 -7.89
N VAL A 414 33.07 -4.75 -7.26
CA VAL A 414 33.15 -5.70 -6.14
C VAL A 414 34.03 -5.14 -5.04
N VAL A 415 33.53 -5.22 -3.80
CA VAL A 415 34.27 -4.98 -2.57
C VAL A 415 34.23 -6.24 -1.72
N ILE A 416 35.40 -6.72 -1.31
CA ILE A 416 35.51 -7.86 -0.39
C ILE A 416 35.57 -7.36 1.05
N ILE A 417 34.68 -7.87 1.90
CA ILE A 417 34.72 -7.58 3.33
C ILE A 417 35.60 -8.56 4.09
N LEU A 418 36.53 -8.00 4.86
CA LEU A 418 37.41 -8.74 5.75
C LEU A 418 36.80 -8.76 7.14
N ARG A 419 36.39 -9.95 7.61
CA ARG A 419 35.93 -10.14 8.99
C ARG A 419 36.65 -11.31 9.65
N PRO A 420 36.86 -11.24 10.98
CA PRO A 420 37.35 -12.38 11.74
C PRO A 420 36.48 -13.62 11.50
N GLY A 421 37.09 -14.68 10.97
CA GLY A 421 36.40 -15.93 10.67
C GLY A 421 36.17 -16.22 9.19
N ASN A 422 36.30 -15.23 8.30
CA ASN A 422 36.23 -15.42 6.85
C ASN A 422 37.46 -16.22 6.35
N ALA A 423 37.33 -16.84 5.17
CA ALA A 423 38.45 -17.56 4.55
C ALA A 423 39.58 -16.56 4.20
N PRO A 424 40.86 -16.97 4.31
CA PRO A 424 41.96 -16.11 3.91
C PRO A 424 41.90 -15.87 2.40
N LEU A 425 42.15 -14.62 1.99
CA LEU A 425 42.26 -14.29 0.58
C LEU A 425 43.64 -14.72 0.02
N PRO A 426 43.71 -15.11 -1.26
CA PRO A 426 45.00 -15.38 -1.91
C PRO A 426 45.83 -14.09 -2.02
N GLY A 427 47.16 -14.19 -1.94
CA GLY A 427 48.04 -13.01 -1.76
C GLY A 427 47.94 -11.89 -2.82
N SER A 428 47.48 -12.20 -4.04
CA SER A 428 47.24 -11.20 -5.10
C SER A 428 45.86 -11.39 -5.73
N HIS A 429 44.87 -10.59 -5.31
CA HIS A 429 43.48 -10.74 -5.75
C HIS A 429 42.89 -9.52 -6.49
N ASN A 430 43.58 -8.38 -6.60
CA ASN A 430 43.16 -7.14 -7.28
C ASN A 430 41.79 -6.52 -6.88
N PHE A 431 41.03 -7.15 -5.99
CA PHE A 431 39.82 -6.58 -5.40
C PHE A 431 40.10 -5.52 -4.34
N LYS A 432 39.23 -4.51 -4.28
CA LYS A 432 39.17 -3.59 -3.13
C LYS A 432 38.69 -4.38 -1.90
N THR A 433 39.36 -4.17 -0.77
CA THR A 433 39.00 -4.78 0.51
C THR A 433 38.68 -3.72 1.55
N THR A 434 37.79 -4.06 2.48
CA THR A 434 37.48 -3.23 3.67
C THR A 434 37.21 -4.12 4.87
N GLU A 435 37.53 -3.65 6.07
CA GLU A 435 37.18 -4.31 7.34
C GLU A 435 35.82 -3.88 7.89
N SER A 436 35.24 -2.79 7.35
CA SER A 436 33.98 -2.21 7.83
C SER A 436 33.10 -1.76 6.67
N LEU A 437 31.80 -2.07 6.79
CA LEU A 437 30.79 -1.61 5.84
C LEU A 437 30.64 -0.09 5.84
N LEU A 438 30.98 0.58 6.95
CA LEU A 438 30.91 2.04 7.06
C LEU A 438 31.90 2.79 6.16
N GLN A 439 32.85 2.09 5.54
CA GLN A 439 33.83 2.65 4.61
C GLN A 439 33.35 2.61 3.14
N ILE A 440 32.23 1.94 2.89
CA ILE A 440 31.57 1.82 1.57
C ILE A 440 30.50 2.91 1.49
#